data_AF-A0A2W6AXG5-F1
#
_entry.id   AF-A0A2W6AXG5-F1
#
_cell.length_a   1.000
_cell.length_b   1.000
_cell.length_c   1.000
_cell.angle_alpha   90.00
_cell.angle_beta   90.00
_cell.angle_gamma   90.00
#
_symmetry.space_group_name_H-M   'P 1'
#
loop_
_entity.id
_entity.type
_entity.pdbx_description
1 polymer ?
#
loop_
_entity_poly.entity_id
_entity_poly.type
_entity_poly.pdbx_seq_one_letter_code
_entity_poly.pdbx_strand_id
1 'polypeptide(L)'
;MRSDEFRGILFVAKTLYESDEMVQTWMVHNLQIIGEASRNMSDEFRRAHPKLPWPLIVGMRNILVHEYQNVDLDLVWSTIERDLPQIQMELKKMLPKASDEGSRAGGEP
;
A
#
# COMPACT_ATOMS: atom_id res chain seq x y z
N MET A 1 -4.92 -13.16 -14.50
CA MET A 1 -6.24 -12.91 -13.89
C MET A 1 -7.11 -12.20 -14.90
N ARG A 2 -8.37 -12.61 -15.10
CA ARG A 2 -9.25 -11.98 -16.10
C ARG A 2 -9.78 -10.64 -15.57
N SER A 3 -9.98 -9.65 -16.45
CA SER A 3 -10.42 -8.30 -16.09
C SER A 3 -11.68 -8.26 -15.23
N ASP A 4 -12.62 -9.17 -15.51
CA ASP A 4 -13.96 -9.15 -14.93
C ASP A 4 -13.96 -9.69 -13.49
N GLU A 5 -13.06 -10.63 -13.22
CA GLU A 5 -12.84 -11.21 -11.89
C GLU A 5 -12.21 -10.20 -10.93
N PHE A 6 -11.27 -9.39 -11.44
CA PHE A 6 -10.65 -8.31 -10.67
C PHE A 6 -11.66 -7.21 -10.31
N ARG A 7 -12.54 -6.87 -11.26
CA ARG A 7 -13.66 -5.94 -11.02
C ARG A 7 -14.63 -6.45 -9.97
N GLY A 8 -14.94 -7.75 -9.97
CA GLY A 8 -15.79 -8.37 -8.96
C GLY A 8 -15.19 -8.26 -7.54
N ILE A 9 -13.88 -8.49 -7.39
CA ILE A 9 -13.20 -8.38 -6.10
C ILE A 9 -13.18 -6.94 -5.59
N LEU A 10 -12.89 -5.97 -6.46
CA LEU A 10 -12.91 -4.55 -6.08
C LEU A 10 -14.31 -4.10 -5.64
N PHE A 11 -15.36 -4.57 -6.30
CA PHE A 11 -16.74 -4.27 -5.93
C PHE A 11 -17.10 -4.81 -4.54
N VAL A 12 -16.75 -6.07 -4.24
CA VAL A 12 -16.98 -6.66 -2.92
C VAL A 12 -16.15 -5.94 -1.86
N ALA A 13 -14.89 -5.61 -2.15
CA ALA A 13 -14.02 -4.91 -1.23
C ALA A 13 -14.53 -3.49 -0.93
N LYS A 14 -15.02 -2.73 -1.94
CA LYS A 14 -15.63 -1.42 -1.73
C LYS A 14 -16.90 -1.55 -0.87
N THR A 15 -17.77 -2.51 -1.18
CA THR A 15 -18.98 -2.75 -0.40
C THR A 15 -18.66 -2.99 1.08
N LEU A 16 -17.67 -3.86 1.37
CA LEU A 16 -17.24 -4.12 2.74
C LEU A 16 -16.68 -2.87 3.42
N TYR A 17 -15.83 -2.12 2.72
CA TYR A 17 -15.28 -0.87 3.21
C TYR A 17 -16.36 0.17 3.52
N GLU A 18 -17.38 0.33 2.68
CA GLU A 18 -18.48 1.27 2.91
C GLU A 18 -19.40 0.84 4.07
N SER A 19 -19.57 -0.46 4.27
CA SER A 19 -20.52 -1.01 5.24
C SER A 19 -19.97 -1.21 6.66
N ASP A 20 -18.64 -1.18 6.84
CA ASP A 20 -17.99 -1.59 8.09
C ASP A 20 -16.91 -0.59 8.54
N GLU A 21 -17.21 0.13 9.63
CA GLU A 21 -16.29 1.10 10.26
C GLU A 21 -14.99 0.44 10.74
N MET A 22 -15.02 -0.84 11.16
CA MET A 22 -13.81 -1.55 11.54
C MET A 22 -12.89 -1.76 10.33
N VAL A 23 -13.47 -2.07 9.16
CA VAL A 23 -12.71 -2.18 7.90
C VAL A 23 -12.13 -0.83 7.51
N GLN A 24 -12.90 0.26 7.62
CA GLN A 24 -12.42 1.61 7.36
C GLN A 24 -11.25 1.98 8.27
N THR A 25 -11.43 1.78 9.57
CA THR A 25 -10.42 2.05 10.61
C THR A 25 -9.15 1.24 10.35
N TRP A 26 -9.30 -0.04 10.04
CA TRP A 26 -8.17 -0.92 9.74
C TRP A 26 -7.40 -0.46 8.50
N MET A 27 -8.11 -0.07 7.43
CA MET A 27 -7.48 0.42 6.20
C MET A 27 -6.75 1.76 6.43
N VAL A 28 -7.40 2.72 7.10
CA VAL A 28 -6.78 4.01 7.47
C VAL A 28 -5.52 3.79 8.30
N HIS A 29 -5.57 2.90 9.29
CA HIS A 29 -4.42 2.58 10.12
C HIS A 29 -3.23 2.02 9.32
N ASN A 30 -3.49 1.13 8.35
CA ASN A 30 -2.44 0.59 7.50
C ASN A 30 -1.83 1.65 6.57
N LEU A 31 -2.63 2.59 6.05
CA LEU A 31 -2.10 3.74 5.30
C LEU A 31 -1.20 4.62 6.17
N GLN A 32 -1.55 4.84 7.44
CA GLN A 32 -0.67 5.55 8.39
C GLN A 32 0.66 4.82 8.59
N ILE A 33 0.64 3.48 8.76
CA ILE A 33 1.87 2.67 8.88
C ILE A 33 2.75 2.82 7.65
N ILE A 34 2.18 2.76 6.44
CA ILE A 34 2.93 2.94 5.19
C ILE A 34 3.56 4.33 5.12
N GLY A 35 2.81 5.37 5.49
CA GLY A 35 3.33 6.73 5.53
C GLY A 35 4.42 6.93 6.58
N GLU A 36 4.31 6.27 7.73
CA GLU A 36 5.35 6.33 8.77
C GLU A 36 6.63 5.59 8.35
N ALA A 37 6.49 4.40 7.76
CA ALA A 37 7.61 3.68 7.18
C ALA A 37 8.32 4.54 6.12
N SER A 38 7.55 5.23 5.27
CA SER A 38 8.07 6.15 4.24
C SER A 38 8.79 7.36 4.83
N ARG A 39 8.28 7.93 5.93
CA ARG A 39 8.93 9.03 6.67
C ARG A 39 10.27 8.61 7.24
N ASN A 40 10.36 7.37 7.75
CA ASN A 40 11.55 6.84 8.39
C ASN A 40 12.65 6.45 7.40
N MET A 41 12.38 6.45 6.09
CA MET A 41 13.42 6.28 5.07
C MET A 41 14.34 7.50 5.02
N SER A 42 15.65 7.26 4.84
CA SER A 42 16.63 8.33 4.73
C SER A 42 16.33 9.24 3.53
N ASP A 43 16.72 10.51 3.61
CA ASP A 43 16.55 11.43 2.48
C ASP A 43 17.34 10.96 1.25
N GLU A 44 18.50 10.33 1.47
CA GLU A 44 19.29 9.73 0.41
C GLU A 44 18.51 8.62 -0.32
N PHE A 45 17.89 7.70 0.44
CA PHE A 45 17.09 6.64 -0.14
C PHE A 45 15.90 7.20 -0.93
N ARG A 46 15.20 8.19 -0.38
CA ARG A 46 14.06 8.84 -1.05
C ARG A 46 14.48 9.56 -2.33
N ARG A 47 15.63 10.25 -2.32
CA ARG A 47 16.21 10.88 -3.52
C ARG A 47 16.65 9.88 -4.59
N ALA A 48 17.18 8.73 -4.17
CA ALA A 48 17.56 7.66 -5.10
C ALA A 48 16.36 6.98 -5.77
N HIS A 49 15.16 7.10 -5.18
CA HIS A 49 13.93 6.46 -5.67
C HIS A 49 12.80 7.47 -5.93
N PRO A 50 12.98 8.45 -6.85
CA PRO A 50 12.04 9.56 -7.03
C PRO A 50 10.72 9.16 -7.73
N LYS A 51 10.63 7.92 -8.24
CA LYS A 51 9.39 7.38 -8.84
C LYS A 51 8.28 7.21 -7.81
N LEU A 52 8.63 7.03 -6.55
CA LEU A 52 7.65 7.02 -5.46
C LEU A 52 7.41 8.46 -4.99
N PRO A 53 6.15 8.88 -4.83
CA PRO A 53 5.81 10.23 -4.40
C PRO A 53 5.95 10.38 -2.88
N TRP A 54 7.18 10.27 -2.36
CA TRP A 54 7.46 10.28 -0.92
C TRP A 54 6.79 11.41 -0.13
N PRO A 55 6.82 12.69 -0.60
CA PRO A 55 6.16 13.77 0.13
C PRO A 55 4.65 13.57 0.25
N LEU A 56 4.00 13.01 -0.77
CA LEU A 56 2.56 12.72 -0.73
C LEU A 56 2.25 11.57 0.23
N ILE A 57 3.06 10.51 0.21
CA ILE A 57 2.86 9.35 1.10
C ILE A 57 3.03 9.76 2.57
N VAL A 58 4.05 10.58 2.88
CA VAL A 58 4.25 11.13 4.23
C VAL A 58 3.16 12.14 4.59
N GLY A 59 2.76 13.00 3.65
CA GLY A 59 1.69 13.98 3.84
C GLY A 59 0.35 13.34 4.16
N MET A 60 -0.01 12.25 3.47
CA MET A 60 -1.20 11.46 3.77
C MET A 60 -1.21 10.98 5.22
N ARG A 61 -0.10 10.44 5.74
CA ARG A 61 -0.02 10.03 7.16
C ARG A 61 -0.24 11.19 8.11
N ASN A 62 0.23 12.39 7.79
CA ASN A 62 -0.01 13.57 8.64
C ASN A 62 -1.51 13.91 8.70
N ILE A 63 -2.19 13.90 7.54
CA ILE A 63 -3.64 14.15 7.47
C ILE A 63 -4.39 13.07 8.25
N LEU A 64 -4.10 11.79 8.02
CA LEU A 64 -4.81 10.68 8.66
C LEU A 64 -4.62 10.64 10.19
N VAL A 65 -3.55 11.22 10.74
CA VAL A 65 -3.28 11.26 12.19
C VAL A 65 -3.77 12.56 12.83
N HIS A 66 -3.63 13.70 12.17
CA HIS A 66 -3.93 15.02 12.78
C HIS A 66 -5.30 15.56 12.40
N GLU A 67 -5.84 15.18 11.25
CA GLU A 67 -7.13 15.61 10.73
C GLU A 67 -8.13 14.45 10.69
N TYR A 68 -7.94 13.43 11.54
CA TYR A 68 -8.71 12.19 11.56
C TYR A 68 -10.23 12.40 11.64
N GLN A 69 -10.68 13.51 12.23
CA GLN A 69 -12.11 13.86 12.33
C GLN A 69 -12.73 14.28 10.98
N ASN A 70 -11.91 14.68 10.02
CA ASN A 70 -12.33 15.19 8.71
C ASN A 70 -11.79 14.34 7.55
N VAL A 71 -11.40 13.09 7.83
CA VAL A 71 -10.90 12.19 6.79
C VAL A 71 -12.02 11.87 5.81
N ASP A 72 -11.78 12.19 4.55
CA ASP A 72 -12.62 11.78 3.43
C ASP A 72 -12.38 10.30 3.11
N LEU A 73 -13.36 9.45 3.46
CA LEU A 73 -13.28 8.01 3.26
C LEU A 73 -13.34 7.60 1.78
N ASP A 74 -13.94 8.41 0.90
CA ASP A 74 -13.91 8.15 -0.53
C ASP A 74 -12.52 8.43 -1.12
N LEU A 75 -11.84 9.46 -0.62
CA LEU A 75 -10.44 9.72 -0.97
C LEU A 75 -9.51 8.62 -0.46
N VAL A 76 -9.75 8.11 0.76
CA VAL A 76 -9.01 6.94 1.29
C VAL A 76 -9.21 5.74 0.37
N TRP A 77 -10.45 5.43 -0.01
CA TRP A 77 -10.71 4.34 -0.94
C TRP A 77 -10.01 4.54 -2.29
N SER A 78 -10.10 5.75 -2.88
CA SER A 78 -9.41 6.07 -4.13
C SER A 78 -7.91 5.83 -4.03
N THR A 79 -7.30 6.15 -2.89
CA THR A 79 -5.87 5.94 -2.64
C THR A 79 -5.54 4.44 -2.61
N ILE A 80 -6.37 3.64 -1.95
CA ILE A 80 -6.21 2.17 -1.85
C ILE A 80 -6.37 1.51 -3.21
N GLU A 81 -7.37 1.91 -3.99
CA GLU A 81 -7.68 1.31 -5.28
C GLU A 81 -6.69 1.72 -6.37
N ARG A 82 -6.28 3.00 -6.41
CA ARG A 82 -5.55 3.56 -7.55
C ARG A 82 -4.06 3.72 -7.30
N ASP A 83 -3.68 4.22 -6.13
CA ASP A 83 -2.30 4.63 -5.86
C ASP A 83 -1.49 3.50 -5.23
N LEU A 84 -2.09 2.77 -4.29
CA LEU A 84 -1.43 1.70 -3.56
C LEU A 84 -0.87 0.58 -4.46
N PRO A 85 -1.58 0.13 -5.52
CA PRO A 85 -1.03 -0.86 -6.46
C PRO A 85 0.20 -0.35 -7.22
N GLN A 86 0.22 0.95 -7.56
CA GLN A 86 1.37 1.56 -8.24
C GLN A 86 2.57 1.66 -7.30
N ILE A 87 2.35 2.09 -6.05
CA ILE A 87 3.38 2.11 -5.01
C ILE A 87 3.96 0.71 -4.81
N GLN A 88 3.10 -0.30 -4.67
CA GLN A 88 3.52 -1.70 -4.52
C GLN A 88 4.36 -2.17 -5.72
N MET A 89 3.95 -1.82 -6.94
CA MET A 89 4.68 -2.16 -8.15
C MET A 89 6.08 -1.54 -8.15
N GLU A 90 6.22 -0.26 -7.82
CA GLU A 90 7.53 0.41 -7.76
C GLU A 90 8.40 -0.17 -6.64
N LEU A 91 7.84 -0.44 -5.46
CA LEU A 91 8.57 -1.10 -4.37
C LEU A 91 9.09 -2.49 -4.76
N LYS A 92 8.28 -3.30 -5.45
CA LYS A 92 8.70 -4.62 -5.96
C LYS A 92 9.89 -4.55 -6.92
N LYS A 93 10.04 -3.45 -7.67
CA LYS A 93 11.20 -3.24 -8.55
C LYS A 93 12.48 -2.92 -7.78
N MET A 94 12.36 -2.42 -6.56
CA MET A 94 13.49 -2.09 -5.68
C MET A 94 14.00 -3.33 -4.92
N LEU A 95 13.14 -4.33 -4.73
CA LEU A 95 13.51 -5.56 -4.06
C LEU A 95 14.41 -6.41 -4.98
N PRO A 96 15.44 -7.08 -4.42
CA PRO A 96 16.17 -8.08 -5.18
C PRO A 96 15.18 -9.13 -5.69
N LYS A 97 15.40 -9.63 -6.91
CA LYS A 97 14.68 -10.83 -7.36
C LYS A 97 14.96 -11.90 -6.33
N ALA A 98 13.92 -12.52 -5.78
CA ALA A 98 14.08 -13.69 -4.94
C ALA A 98 15.01 -14.65 -5.69
N SER A 99 16.17 -14.94 -5.10
CA SER A 99 17.05 -15.96 -5.66
C SER A 99 16.26 -17.26 -5.70
N ASP A 100 16.39 -18.03 -6.78
CA ASP A 100 15.84 -19.39 -6.90
C ASP A 100 16.58 -20.38 -5.97
N GLU A 101 16.92 -19.97 -4.74
CA GLU A 101 17.55 -20.77 -3.71
C GLU A 101 16.46 -21.46 -2.88
N GLY A 102 15.66 -22.27 -3.58
CA GLY A 102 14.65 -23.16 -2.99
C GLY A 102 14.58 -24.53 -3.64
N SER A 103 15.42 -24.83 -4.65
CA SER A 103 15.39 -26.13 -5.36
C SER A 103 16.57 -27.06 -5.05
N ARG A 104 17.39 -26.78 -4.02
CA ARG A 104 18.48 -27.67 -3.57
C ARG A 104 18.45 -27.91 -2.06
N ALA A 105 17.43 -28.61 -1.59
CA ALA A 105 17.49 -29.36 -0.33
C ALA A 105 16.45 -30.51 -0.39
N GLY A 106 16.54 -31.31 -1.45
CA GLY A 106 15.76 -32.53 -1.65
C GLY A 106 16.65 -33.54 -2.35
N GLY A 107 17.69 -33.97 -1.65
CA GLY A 107 18.70 -34.91 -2.12
C GLY A 107 19.54 -35.38 -0.94
N GLU A 108 18.90 -36.22 -0.12
CA GLU A 108 19.36 -37.50 0.46
C GLU A 108 20.87 -37.79 0.66
N PRO A 109 21.23 -38.62 1.67
CA PRO A 109 20.60 -39.90 2.01
C PRO A 109 19.92 -40.00 3.37
#